data_AF-A0A842I959-F1
#
_entry.id   AF-A0A842I959-F1
#
_cell.length_a   1.000
_cell.length_b   1.000
_cell.length_c   1.000
_cell.angle_alpha   90.00
_cell.angle_beta   90.00
_cell.angle_gamma   90.00
#
_symmetry.space_group_name_H-M   'P 1'
#
loop_
_entity.id
_entity.type
_entity.pdbx_description
1 polymer ?
#
loop_
_entity_poly.entity_id
_entity_poly.type
_entity_poly.pdbx_seq_one_letter_code
_entity_poly.pdbx_strand_id
1 'polypeptide(L)' 'MLNVIETLKTAAANRASYRRTRDEIARLPRDIALDLGIFPEDASQIAWAAVYGK' A
#
# COMPACT_ATOMS: atom_id res chain seq x y z
N MET A 1 -26.25 -5.27 5.18
CA MET A 1 -25.86 -4.50 3.98
C MET A 1 -25.16 -3.25 4.44
N LEU A 2 -23.89 -3.06 4.07
CA LEU A 2 -23.26 -1.76 4.23
C LEU A 2 -24.00 -0.77 3.33
N ASN A 3 -24.33 0.41 3.85
CA ASN A 3 -24.90 1.45 3.02
C ASN A 3 -23.82 2.00 2.08
N VAL A 4 -24.22 2.63 0.98
CA VAL A 4 -23.29 3.15 -0.04
C VAL A 4 -22.24 4.09 0.58
N ILE A 5 -22.61 4.86 1.60
CA ILE A 5 -21.71 5.79 2.28
C ILE A 5 -20.61 5.05 3.03
N GLU A 6 -20.93 3.95 3.73
CA GLU A 6 -19.95 3.13 4.44
C GLU A 6 -18.97 2.47 3.46
N THR A 7 -19.46 1.97 2.32
CA THR A 7 -18.60 1.40 1.28
C THR A 7 -17.62 2.44 0.73
N LEU A 8 -18.09 3.67 0.47
CA LEU A 8 -17.24 4.77 0.01
C LEU A 8 -16.19 5.17 1.06
N LYS A 9 -16.57 5.22 2.34
CA LYS A 9 -15.63 5.51 3.45
C LYS A 9 -14.53 4.47 3.51
N THR A 10 -14.88 3.18 3.45
CA THR A 10 -13.91 2.08 3.46
C THR A 10 -12.99 2.13 2.25
N ALA A 11 -13.53 2.38 1.05
CA ALA A 11 -12.72 2.50 -0.16
C ALA A 11 -11.73 3.67 -0.08
N ALA A 12 -12.15 4.82 0.45
CA ALA A 12 -11.29 5.99 0.65
C ALA A 12 -10.17 5.71 1.67
N ALA A 13 -10.51 5.06 2.80
CA ALA A 13 -9.53 4.66 3.80
C ALA A 13 -8.48 3.70 3.23
N ASN A 14 -8.91 2.66 2.51
CA ASN A 14 -8.01 1.72 1.85
C ASN A 14 -7.12 2.43 0.83
N ARG A 15 -7.68 3.35 0.04
CA ARG A 15 -6.89 4.13 -0.93
C ARG A 15 -5.83 5.00 -0.27
N ALA A 16 -6.15 5.60 0.88
CA ALA A 16 -5.19 6.39 1.65
C ALA A 16 -4.06 5.52 2.19
N SER A 17 -4.39 4.36 2.78
CA SER A 17 -3.39 3.39 3.26
C SER A 17 -2.51 2.89 2.13
N TYR A 18 -3.08 2.51 0.98
CA TYR A 18 -2.34 2.06 -0.20
C TYR A 18 -1.30 3.10 -0.65
N ARG A 19 -1.72 4.35 -0.79
CA ARG A 19 -0.80 5.43 -1.22
C ARG A 19 0.32 5.63 -0.23
N ARG A 20 0.01 5.64 1.07
CA ARG A 20 0.99 5.79 2.12
C ARG A 20 2.02 4.66 2.10
N THR A 21 1.57 3.41 2.11
CA THR A 21 2.45 2.24 2.09
C THR A 21 3.32 2.20 0.84
N ARG A 22 2.75 2.49 -0.34
CA ARG A 22 3.53 2.59 -1.58
C ARG A 22 4.63 3.65 -1.47
N ASP A 23 4.29 4.84 -0.98
CA ASP A 23 5.24 5.95 -0.89
C ASP A 23 6.34 5.68 0.15
N GLU A 24 6.01 5.01 1.25
CA GLU A 24 6.99 4.56 2.25
C GLU A 24 7.97 3.56 1.64
N ILE A 25 7.48 2.55 0.91
CA ILE A 25 8.34 1.55 0.25
C ILE A 25 9.19 2.20 -0.86
N ALA A 26 8.59 3.06 -1.69
CA ALA A 26 9.29 3.72 -2.79
C ALA A 26 10.39 4.69 -2.31
N ARG A 27 10.30 5.17 -1.07
CA ARG A 27 11.29 6.07 -0.45
C ARG A 27 12.29 5.35 0.43
N LEU A 28 12.21 4.01 0.54
CA LEU A 28 13.20 3.26 1.29
C LEU A 28 14.61 3.51 0.72
N PRO A 29 15.59 3.84 1.57
CA PRO A 29 16.99 3.84 1.18
C PRO A 29 17.37 2.50 0.56
N ARG A 30 18.15 2.55 -0.53
CA ARG A 30 18.42 1.37 -1.37
C ARG A 30 19.15 0.27 -0.60
N ASP A 31 20.06 0.64 0.29
CA ASP A 31 20.77 -0.24 1.22
C ASP A 31 19.79 -1.01 2.12
N ILE A 32 18.89 -0.30 2.81
CA ILE A 32 17.86 -0.92 3.67
C ILE A 32 16.90 -1.80 2.87
N ALA A 33 16.50 -1.34 1.67
CA ALA A 33 15.61 -2.09 0.80
C ALA A 33 16.23 -3.45 0.41
N LEU A 34 17.52 -3.46 0.05
CA LEU A 34 18.25 -4.69 -0.28
C LEU A 34 18.38 -5.63 0.93
N ASP A 35 18.66 -5.11 2.11
CA ASP A 35 18.76 -5.91 3.35
C ASP A 35 17.43 -6.60 3.70
N LEU A 36 16.31 -5.91 3.45
CA LEU A 36 14.97 -6.45 3.67
C LEU A 36 14.47 -7.35 2.53
N GLY A 37 15.21 -7.46 1.43
CA GLY A 37 14.74 -8.14 0.22
C GLY A 37 13.53 -7.46 -0.43
N ILE A 38 13.37 -6.16 -0.21
CA ILE A 38 12.29 -5.34 -0.78
C ILE A 38 12.85 -4.53 -1.95
N PHE A 39 12.14 -4.60 -3.08
CA PHE A 39 12.47 -3.83 -4.27
C PHE A 39 11.54 -2.61 -4.34
N PRO A 40 12.05 -1.36 -4.19
CA PRO A 40 11.23 -0.16 -4.29
C PRO A 40 10.52 -0.04 -5.64
N GLU A 41 11.04 -0.66 -6.69
CA GLU A 41 10.41 -0.75 -8.00
C GLU A 41 9.04 -1.48 -7.94
N ASP A 42 8.91 -2.44 -7.02
CA ASP A 42 7.71 -3.24 -6.78
C ASP A 42 6.79 -2.64 -5.70
N ALA A 43 7.08 -1.44 -5.20
CA ALA A 43 6.31 -0.76 -4.15
C ALA A 43 4.80 -0.74 -4.43
N SER A 44 4.42 -0.59 -5.70
CA SER A 44 3.02 -0.58 -6.11
C SER A 44 2.33 -1.93 -5.96
N GLN A 45 2.99 -3.05 -6.28
CA GLN A 45 2.47 -4.40 -6.11
C GLN A 45 2.42 -4.78 -4.63
N ILE A 46 3.49 -4.51 -3.89
CA ILE A 46 3.60 -4.83 -2.46
C ILE A 46 2.53 -4.08 -1.67
N ALA A 47 2.37 -2.78 -1.89
CA ALA A 47 1.33 -1.99 -1.23
C ALA A 47 -0.08 -2.44 -1.59
N TRP A 48 -0.30 -2.89 -2.83
CA TRP A 48 -1.61 -3.38 -3.27
C TRP A 48 -1.96 -4.68 -2.54
N ALA A 49 -1.04 -5.65 -2.51
CA ALA A 49 -1.22 -6.92 -1.82
C ALA A 49 -1.44 -6.73 -0.32
N ALA A 50 -0.72 -5.80 0.32
CA ALA A 50 -0.85 -5.51 1.74
C ALA A 50 -2.21 -4.89 2.13
N VAL A 51 -2.78 -4.04 1.27
CA VAL A 51 -4.00 -3.26 1.60
C VAL A 51 -5.28 -3.92 1.11
N TYR A 52 -5.27 -4.46 -0.11
CA TYR A 52 -6.46 -5.03 -0.73
C TYR A 52 -6.55 -6.55 -0.56
N GLY A 53 -5.43 -7.19 -0.17
CA GLY A 53 -5.34 -8.64 -0.10
C GLY A 53 -5.34 -9.25 -1.50
N LYS A 54 -4.37 -10.12 -1.77
CA LYS A 54 -4.53 -11.15 -2.79
C LYS A 54 -4.58 -12.50 -2.09
#